data_AF-A0A8J6MGN9-F1
#
_entry.id   AF-A0A8J6MGN9-F1
#
_cell.length_a   1.000
_cell.length_b   1.000
_cell.length_c   1.000
_cell.angle_alpha   90.00
_cell.angle_beta   90.00
_cell.angle_gamma   90.00
#
_symmetry.space_group_name_H-M   'P 1'
#
loop_
_entity.id
_entity.type
_entity.pdbx_description
1 polymer ?
#
loop_
_entity_poly.entity_id
_entity_poly.type
_entity_poly.pdbx_seq_one_letter_code
_entity_poly.pdbx_strand_id
1 'polypeptide(L)'
;MTDIFAVMRGHVVAALAQLLPEQPPKAFARVVVEPPKDAAHGDMSTNAAMVVAKAAKVAPPRLAADLAAKLAALPEVAEATPAGPGFLNIRLAPAYLRAQLPAVLAAGEGYGDGVPNGRRVNVEYVSANPTGPMHVGHCRGAVVGDALARLLAKAGYDVTREYYINDAGAQVQALAWAAYWRYLEAAARAG
;
A
#
# COMPACT_ATOMS: atom_id res chain seq x y z
N MET A 1 -3.74 14.35 -5.01
CA MET A 1 -3.83 14.41 -3.54
C MET A 1 -2.42 14.41 -2.96
N THR A 2 -2.15 15.21 -1.94
CA THR A 2 -0.79 15.35 -1.39
C THR A 2 -0.54 14.27 -0.34
N ASP A 3 0.25 13.26 -0.70
CA ASP A 3 0.81 12.34 0.29
C ASP A 3 1.83 13.10 1.15
N ILE A 4 1.46 13.38 2.40
CA ILE A 4 2.28 14.14 3.35
C ILE A 4 3.61 13.45 3.65
N PHE A 5 3.68 12.12 3.56
CA PHE A 5 4.92 11.36 3.72
C PHE A 5 5.81 11.53 2.49
N ALA A 6 5.24 11.49 1.28
CA ALA A 6 5.98 11.75 0.06
C ALA A 6 6.54 13.18 0.01
N VAL A 7 5.75 14.16 0.44
CA VAL A 7 6.20 15.55 0.57
C VAL A 7 7.34 15.68 1.57
N MET A 8 7.17 15.15 2.78
CA MET A 8 8.21 15.19 3.81
C MET A 8 9.49 14.46 3.36
N ARG A 9 9.36 13.33 2.66
CA ARG A 9 10.49 12.64 2.03
C ARG A 9 11.20 13.55 1.01
N GLY A 10 10.45 14.32 0.23
CA GLY A 10 11.01 15.34 -0.67
C GLY A 10 11.86 16.37 0.09
N HIS A 11 11.35 16.91 1.20
CA HIS A 11 12.09 17.84 2.05
C HIS A 11 13.35 17.21 2.65
N VAL A 12 13.26 15.96 3.14
CA VAL A 12 14.40 15.20 3.65
C VAL A 12 15.48 15.01 2.59
N VAL A 13 15.10 14.59 1.38
CA VAL A 13 16.05 14.38 0.26
C VAL A 13 16.68 15.70 -0.18
N ALA A 14 15.91 16.79 -0.25
CA ALA A 14 16.42 18.11 -0.58
C ALA A 14 17.42 18.62 0.49
N ALA A 15 17.11 18.43 1.77
CA ALA A 15 18.01 18.77 2.86
C ALA A 15 19.31 17.95 2.82
N LEU A 16 19.21 16.64 2.54
CA LEU A 16 20.38 15.78 2.34
C LEU A 16 21.24 16.23 1.16
N ALA A 17 20.63 16.57 0.03
CA ALA A 17 21.36 17.06 -1.15
C ALA A 17 22.13 18.36 -0.87
N GLN A 18 21.59 19.23 -0.02
CA GLN A 18 22.30 20.43 0.44
C GLN A 18 23.45 20.12 1.40
N LEU A 19 23.26 19.15 2.31
CA LEU A 19 24.30 18.74 3.27
C LEU A 19 25.43 17.95 2.60
N LEU A 20 25.11 17.23 1.52
CA LEU A 20 25.99 16.26 0.86
C LEU A 20 25.97 16.46 -0.67
N PRO A 21 26.44 17.61 -1.19
CA PRO A 21 26.32 17.96 -2.61
C PRO A 21 27.08 17.00 -3.55
N GLU A 22 28.13 16.35 -3.05
CA GLU A 22 28.94 15.38 -3.80
C GLU A 22 28.22 14.02 -4.00
N GLN A 23 27.12 13.76 -3.28
CA GLN A 23 26.42 12.49 -3.37
C GLN A 23 25.42 12.48 -4.54
N PRO A 24 25.44 11.44 -5.39
CA PRO A 24 24.52 11.37 -6.52
C PRO A 24 23.08 11.11 -6.04
N PRO A 25 22.04 11.52 -6.79
CA PRO A 25 20.64 11.34 -6.38
C PRO A 25 20.26 9.90 -6.00
N LYS A 26 20.88 8.90 -6.65
CA LYS A 26 20.71 7.47 -6.34
C LYS A 26 21.11 7.09 -4.91
N ALA A 27 22.00 7.85 -4.27
CA ALA A 27 22.40 7.63 -2.88
C ALA A 27 21.21 7.81 -1.91
N PHE A 28 20.20 8.58 -2.31
CA PHE A 28 19.00 8.86 -1.51
C PHE A 28 17.83 7.93 -1.83
N ALA A 29 17.99 6.98 -2.75
CA ALA A 29 16.87 6.14 -3.23
C ALA A 29 16.19 5.34 -2.11
N ARG A 30 16.96 4.89 -1.12
CA ARG A 30 16.50 4.08 0.02
C ARG A 30 16.05 4.90 1.23
N VAL A 31 16.05 6.23 1.13
CA VAL A 31 15.49 7.11 2.16
C VAL A 31 13.99 6.91 2.20
N VAL A 32 13.46 6.64 3.38
CA VAL A 32 12.02 6.52 3.63
C VAL A 32 11.58 7.51 4.71
N VAL A 33 10.32 7.91 4.64
CA VAL A 33 9.62 8.63 5.71
C VAL A 33 8.34 7.84 5.96
N GLU A 34 8.15 7.37 7.18
CA GLU A 34 7.08 6.44 7.53
C GLU A 34 6.52 6.75 8.93
N PRO A 35 5.32 6.28 9.29
CA PRO A 35 4.83 6.38 10.66
C PRO A 35 5.80 5.68 11.63
N PRO A 36 6.12 6.30 12.78
CA PRO A 36 6.94 5.61 13.78
C PRO A 36 6.18 4.43 14.40
N LYS A 37 6.92 3.44 14.90
CA LYS A 37 6.34 2.30 15.63
C LYS A 37 5.63 2.70 16.93
N ASP A 38 6.11 3.79 17.54
CA ASP A 38 5.57 4.35 18.78
C ASP A 38 5.15 5.79 18.51
N ALA A 39 3.89 6.12 18.80
CA ALA A 39 3.34 7.47 18.61
C ALA A 39 4.04 8.53 19.48
N ALA A 40 4.68 8.13 20.59
CA ALA A 40 5.50 9.04 21.40
C ALA A 40 6.67 9.65 20.62
N HIS A 41 7.11 8.98 19.54
CA HIS A 41 8.16 9.44 18.65
C HIS A 41 7.67 10.44 17.58
N GLY A 42 6.43 10.92 17.65
CA GLY A 42 5.91 11.93 16.72
C GLY A 42 5.07 11.32 15.61
N ASP A 43 4.94 12.06 14.51
CA ASP A 43 4.03 11.73 13.41
C ASP A 43 4.74 10.96 12.30
N MET A 44 6.05 11.18 12.14
CA MET A 44 6.87 10.57 11.11
C MET A 44 8.26 10.19 11.65
N SER A 45 8.87 9.19 11.04
CA SER A 45 10.27 8.84 11.26
C SER A 45 10.98 8.64 9.93
N THR A 46 12.25 8.97 9.87
CA THR A 46 13.10 8.72 8.69
C THR A 46 14.40 8.02 9.05
N ASN A 47 14.80 7.09 8.19
CA ASN A 47 16.08 6.36 8.25
C ASN A 47 17.22 7.08 7.49
N ALA A 48 16.97 8.31 7.03
CA ALA A 48 17.79 9.02 6.07
C ALA A 48 19.28 9.04 6.43
N ALA A 49 19.60 9.37 7.68
CA ALA A 49 20.98 9.47 8.12
C ALA A 49 21.68 8.10 8.12
N MET A 50 21.01 7.02 8.53
CA MET A 50 21.59 5.67 8.52
C MET A 50 21.93 5.17 7.10
N VAL A 51 21.03 5.44 6.16
CA VAL A 51 21.17 4.94 4.78
C VAL A 51 22.28 5.67 4.04
N VAL A 52 22.43 6.97 4.28
CA VAL A 52 23.32 7.84 3.48
C VAL A 52 24.70 8.01 4.10
N ALA A 53 24.80 7.97 5.44
CA ALA A 53 26.04 8.21 6.19
C ALA A 53 27.24 7.40 5.69
N LYS A 54 27.04 6.11 5.36
CA LYS A 54 28.13 5.24 4.88
C LYS A 54 28.71 5.72 3.55
N ALA A 55 27.87 6.10 2.59
CA ALA A 55 28.32 6.60 1.29
C ALA A 55 28.97 7.99 1.42
N ALA A 56 28.46 8.80 2.35
CA ALA A 56 28.96 10.13 2.67
C ALA A 56 30.25 10.13 3.52
N LYS A 57 30.65 8.99 4.11
CA LYS A 57 31.73 8.89 5.10
C LYS A 57 31.53 9.85 6.30
N VAL A 58 30.27 10.06 6.70
CA VAL A 58 29.88 10.88 7.86
C VAL A 58 29.30 9.99 8.95
N ALA A 59 29.49 10.34 10.22
CA ALA A 59 28.86 9.62 11.32
C ALA A 59 27.32 9.79 11.28
N PRO A 60 26.52 8.71 11.33
CA PRO A 60 25.06 8.80 11.26
C PRO A 60 24.42 9.74 12.30
N PRO A 61 24.83 9.75 13.60
CA PRO A 61 24.26 10.68 14.58
C PRO A 61 24.51 12.15 14.25
N ARG A 62 25.69 12.48 13.70
CA ARG A 62 26.01 13.84 13.25
C ARG A 62 25.11 14.24 12.09
N LEU A 63 24.99 13.38 11.08
CA LEU A 63 24.12 13.64 9.93
C LEU A 63 22.64 13.77 10.34
N ALA A 64 22.19 12.99 11.33
CA ALA A 64 20.84 13.09 11.88
C ALA A 64 20.61 14.44 12.57
N ALA A 65 21.59 14.96 13.32
CA ALA A 65 21.50 16.27 13.96
C ALA A 65 21.49 17.42 12.93
N ASP A 66 22.37 17.37 11.93
CA ASP A 66 22.42 18.37 10.85
C ASP A 66 21.09 18.38 10.05
N LEU A 67 20.54 17.19 9.78
CA LEU A 67 19.24 17.04 9.12
C LEU A 67 18.09 17.55 10.00
N ALA A 68 18.11 17.24 11.30
CA ALA A 68 17.11 17.73 12.25
C ALA A 68 17.03 19.26 12.26
N ALA A 69 18.18 19.94 12.30
CA ALA A 69 18.24 21.40 12.26
C ALA A 69 17.63 21.98 10.97
N LYS A 70 17.88 21.34 9.81
CA LYS A 70 17.28 21.75 8.53
C LYS A 70 15.77 21.54 8.50
N LEU A 71 15.28 20.41 9.01
CA LEU A 71 13.85 20.11 9.01
C LEU A 71 13.09 20.99 10.02
N ALA A 72 13.68 21.29 11.18
CA ALA A 72 13.07 22.18 12.17
C ALA A 72 12.88 23.63 11.68
N ALA A 73 13.54 24.02 10.60
CA ALA A 73 13.32 25.32 9.95
C ALA A 73 12.11 25.34 9.01
N LEU A 74 11.49 24.19 8.73
CA LEU A 74 10.32 24.08 7.87
C LEU A 74 9.04 24.45 8.65
N PRO A 75 8.13 25.26 8.08
CA PRO A 75 6.90 25.67 8.77
C PRO A 75 5.97 24.49 9.08
N GLU A 76 6.04 23.40 8.33
CA GLU A 76 5.28 22.17 8.54
C GLU A 76 5.82 21.27 9.67
N VAL A 77 7.03 21.54 10.20
CA VAL A 77 7.67 20.74 11.25
C VAL A 77 7.61 21.50 12.57
N ALA A 78 6.98 20.91 13.60
CA ALA A 78 7.02 21.42 14.96
C ALA A 78 8.31 21.04 15.68
N GLU A 79 8.79 19.82 15.44
CA GLU A 79 9.98 19.28 16.11
C GLU A 79 10.63 18.21 15.23
N ALA A 80 11.97 18.20 15.19
CA ALA A 80 12.73 17.12 14.58
C ALA A 80 13.84 16.69 15.55
N THR A 81 13.82 15.44 15.97
CA THR A 81 14.65 14.95 17.08
C THR A 81 15.40 13.68 16.68
N PRO A 82 16.75 13.70 16.64
CA PRO A 82 17.55 12.51 16.38
C PRO A 82 17.27 11.41 17.39
N ALA A 83 17.23 10.16 16.93
CA ALA A 83 16.94 8.99 17.76
C ALA A 83 17.85 7.81 17.41
N GLY A 84 18.32 7.12 18.46
CA GLY A 84 19.09 5.88 18.34
C GLY A 84 20.29 5.99 17.38
N PRO A 85 20.51 4.99 16.49
CA PRO A 85 21.69 4.92 15.63
C PRO A 85 21.65 5.82 14.39
N GLY A 86 20.72 6.78 14.31
CA GLY A 86 20.55 7.68 13.16
C GLY A 86 19.15 7.69 12.55
N PHE A 87 18.12 7.31 13.31
CA PHE A 87 16.74 7.67 12.97
C PHE A 87 16.51 9.15 13.30
N LEU A 88 15.55 9.75 12.62
CA LEU A 88 15.10 11.10 12.91
C LEU A 88 13.58 11.07 13.05
N ASN A 89 13.12 11.39 14.25
CA ASN A 89 11.72 11.51 14.61
C ASN A 89 11.24 12.92 14.28
N ILE A 90 10.05 13.04 13.71
CA ILE A 90 9.49 14.30 13.21
C ILE A 90 8.07 14.44 13.75
N ARG A 91 7.82 15.57 14.40
CA ARG A 91 6.49 16.01 14.80
C ARG A 91 6.06 17.13 13.87
N LEU A 92 4.90 16.99 13.26
CA LEU A 92 4.35 17.98 12.35
C LEU A 92 3.68 19.12 13.12
N ALA A 93 3.71 20.30 12.53
CA ALA A 93 2.95 21.43 13.03
C ALA A 93 1.45 21.08 13.02
N PRO A 94 0.71 21.27 14.14
CA PRO A 94 -0.73 21.01 14.17
C PRO A 94 -1.51 21.79 13.10
N ALA A 95 -1.04 23.00 12.77
CA ALA A 95 -1.61 23.82 11.70
C ALA A 95 -1.47 23.15 10.32
N TYR A 96 -0.33 22.51 10.04
CA TYR A 96 -0.11 21.78 8.79
C TYR A 96 -1.04 20.58 8.64
N LEU A 97 -1.25 19.81 9.72
CA LEU A 97 -2.21 18.70 9.72
C LEU A 97 -3.65 19.18 9.53
N ARG A 98 -4.06 20.25 10.24
CA ARG A 98 -5.39 20.84 10.09
C ARG A 98 -5.63 21.38 8.68
N ALA A 99 -4.60 21.92 8.04
CA ALA A 99 -4.68 22.42 6.67
C ALA A 99 -4.96 21.33 5.64
N GLN A 100 -4.81 20.04 5.98
CA GLN A 100 -5.18 18.93 5.09
C GLN A 100 -6.69 18.68 5.09
N LEU A 101 -7.41 19.04 6.15
CA LEU A 101 -8.84 18.73 6.29
C LEU A 101 -9.70 19.28 5.14
N PRO A 102 -9.55 20.54 4.67
CA PRO A 102 -10.32 21.03 3.54
C PRO A 102 -10.11 20.20 2.27
N ALA A 103 -8.87 19.76 2.00
CA ALA A 103 -8.56 18.93 0.84
C ALA A 103 -9.18 17.53 0.95
N VAL A 104 -9.17 16.95 2.15
CA VAL A 104 -9.83 15.66 2.45
C VAL A 104 -11.33 15.75 2.22
N LEU A 105 -11.97 16.78 2.81
CA LEU A 105 -13.41 17.00 2.71
C LEU A 105 -13.85 17.31 1.28
N ALA A 106 -13.06 18.10 0.53
CA ALA A 106 -13.33 18.40 -0.87
C ALA A 106 -13.19 17.15 -1.76
N ALA A 107 -12.26 16.25 -1.45
CA ALA A 107 -12.08 15.00 -2.20
C ALA A 107 -13.20 13.97 -1.91
N GLY A 108 -13.83 14.02 -0.73
CA GLY A 108 -14.94 13.13 -0.37
C GLY A 108 -14.56 11.64 -0.49
N GLU A 109 -15.42 10.86 -1.13
CA GLU A 109 -15.16 9.43 -1.40
C GLU A 109 -13.95 9.21 -2.33
N GLY A 110 -13.57 10.23 -3.12
CA GLY A 110 -12.37 10.22 -3.96
C GLY A 110 -11.08 10.44 -3.19
N TYR A 111 -11.14 10.72 -1.88
CA TYR A 111 -9.94 10.77 -1.05
C TYR A 111 -9.20 9.42 -1.11
N GLY A 112 -7.90 9.47 -1.34
CA GLY A 112 -7.05 8.29 -1.54
C GLY A 112 -7.02 7.73 -2.97
N ASP A 113 -7.73 8.34 -3.93
CA ASP A 113 -7.62 7.93 -5.34
C ASP A 113 -6.21 8.14 -5.87
N GLY A 114 -5.64 7.06 -6.43
CA GLY A 114 -4.41 7.09 -7.19
C GLY A 114 -4.62 7.65 -8.59
N VAL A 115 -3.58 8.24 -9.16
CA VAL A 115 -3.61 8.73 -10.54
C VAL A 115 -3.63 7.51 -11.50
N PRO A 116 -4.50 7.50 -12.52
CA PRO A 116 -4.49 6.46 -13.54
C PRO A 116 -3.09 6.27 -14.13
N ASN A 117 -2.55 5.07 -14.00
CA ASN A 117 -1.17 4.77 -14.38
C ASN A 117 -1.05 3.99 -15.70
N GLY A 118 -2.18 3.68 -16.34
CA GLY A 118 -2.26 2.96 -17.63
C GLY A 118 -1.92 1.47 -17.54
N ARG A 119 -1.70 0.92 -16.34
CA ARG A 119 -1.39 -0.51 -16.16
C ARG A 119 -2.67 -1.29 -15.93
N ARG A 120 -2.86 -2.33 -16.75
CA ARG A 120 -3.96 -3.29 -16.62
C ARG A 120 -3.60 -4.40 -15.66
N VAL A 121 -4.52 -4.76 -14.77
CA VAL A 121 -4.37 -5.83 -13.78
C VAL A 121 -5.58 -6.74 -13.83
N ASN A 122 -5.36 -8.03 -14.01
CA ASN A 122 -6.40 -9.04 -13.85
C ASN A 122 -6.33 -9.64 -12.45
N VAL A 123 -7.46 -9.63 -11.73
CA VAL A 123 -7.62 -10.27 -10.42
C VAL A 123 -8.61 -11.41 -10.58
N GLU A 124 -8.11 -12.62 -10.67
CA GLU A 124 -8.91 -13.85 -10.65
C GLU A 124 -9.10 -14.32 -9.21
N TYR A 125 -10.35 -14.62 -8.81
CA TYR A 125 -10.64 -15.12 -7.46
C TYR A 125 -11.92 -15.96 -7.40
N VAL A 126 -12.06 -16.71 -6.30
CA VAL A 126 -13.08 -17.75 -6.06
C VAL A 126 -12.86 -19.01 -6.91
N SER A 127 -12.98 -18.91 -8.23
CA SER A 127 -12.77 -19.98 -9.23
C SER A 127 -13.17 -21.39 -8.75
N ALA A 128 -14.36 -21.50 -8.15
CA ALA A 128 -14.82 -22.75 -7.57
C ALA A 128 -15.31 -23.68 -8.69
N ASN A 129 -14.96 -24.97 -8.59
CA ASN A 129 -15.43 -25.97 -9.52
C ASN A 129 -16.98 -26.08 -9.45
N PRO A 130 -17.69 -26.11 -10.58
CA PRO A 130 -19.16 -26.10 -10.64
C PRO A 130 -19.78 -27.47 -10.32
N THR A 131 -19.10 -28.29 -9.52
CA THR A 131 -19.46 -29.70 -9.29
C THR A 131 -19.91 -29.99 -7.86
N GLY A 132 -19.91 -28.98 -6.99
CA GLY A 132 -20.30 -29.14 -5.59
C GLY A 132 -20.74 -27.83 -4.95
N PRO A 133 -21.26 -27.90 -3.72
CA PRO A 133 -21.72 -26.71 -2.99
C PRO A 133 -20.54 -25.82 -2.58
N MET A 134 -20.77 -24.50 -2.54
CA MET A 134 -19.79 -23.57 -2.02
C MET A 134 -19.70 -23.65 -0.49
N HIS A 135 -18.48 -23.71 0.04
CA HIS A 135 -18.19 -23.59 1.47
C HIS A 135 -17.48 -22.27 1.84
N VAL A 136 -17.30 -22.03 3.14
CA VAL A 136 -16.65 -20.84 3.72
C VAL A 136 -15.27 -20.50 3.14
N GLY A 137 -14.50 -21.50 2.70
CA GLY A 137 -13.24 -21.29 2.00
C GLY A 137 -13.37 -20.43 0.73
N HIS A 138 -14.44 -20.62 -0.06
CA HIS A 138 -14.74 -19.80 -1.24
C HIS A 138 -15.12 -18.38 -0.84
N CYS A 139 -15.91 -18.22 0.24
CA CYS A 139 -16.27 -16.90 0.77
C CYS A 139 -15.02 -16.10 1.17
N ARG A 140 -14.03 -16.75 1.82
CA ARG A 140 -12.75 -16.10 2.12
C ARG A 140 -12.04 -15.62 0.86
N GLY A 141 -11.97 -16.47 -0.17
CA GLY A 141 -11.40 -16.11 -1.46
C GLY A 141 -12.14 -14.94 -2.13
N ALA A 142 -13.47 -14.94 -2.05
CA ALA A 142 -14.33 -13.87 -2.56
C ALA A 142 -14.03 -12.52 -1.91
N VAL A 143 -13.99 -12.48 -0.57
CA VAL A 143 -13.75 -11.26 0.20
C VAL A 143 -12.36 -10.70 -0.06
N VAL A 144 -11.33 -11.55 -0.01
CA VAL A 144 -9.94 -11.11 -0.24
C VAL A 144 -9.74 -10.62 -1.66
N GLY A 145 -10.24 -11.36 -2.66
CA GLY A 145 -10.13 -11.00 -4.06
C GLY A 145 -10.85 -9.70 -4.41
N ASP A 146 -12.10 -9.53 -3.95
CA ASP A 146 -12.86 -8.29 -4.17
C ASP A 146 -12.20 -7.09 -3.48
N ALA A 147 -11.74 -7.24 -2.23
CA ALA A 147 -11.04 -6.18 -1.50
C ALA A 147 -9.74 -5.75 -2.21
N LEU A 148 -8.94 -6.72 -2.68
CA LEU A 148 -7.73 -6.43 -3.45
C LEU A 148 -8.05 -5.71 -4.76
N ALA A 149 -9.05 -6.18 -5.51
CA ALA A 149 -9.46 -5.57 -6.77
C ALA A 149 -9.97 -4.14 -6.58
N ARG A 150 -10.71 -3.87 -5.50
CA ARG A 150 -11.14 -2.51 -5.12
C ARG A 150 -9.96 -1.63 -4.75
N LEU A 151 -9.01 -2.13 -3.96
CA LEU A 151 -7.81 -1.38 -3.58
C LEU A 151 -6.95 -1.02 -4.80
N LEU A 152 -6.76 -1.95 -5.73
CA LEU A 152 -6.04 -1.70 -6.99
C LEU A 152 -6.76 -0.66 -7.86
N ALA A 153 -8.08 -0.76 -8.00
CA ALA A 153 -8.86 0.24 -8.74
C ALA A 153 -8.74 1.63 -8.08
N LYS A 154 -8.86 1.69 -6.74
CA LYS A 154 -8.63 2.90 -5.96
C LYS A 154 -7.23 3.48 -6.15
N ALA A 155 -6.21 2.64 -6.32
CA ALA A 155 -4.83 3.05 -6.57
C ALA A 155 -4.55 3.47 -8.03
N GLY A 156 -5.57 3.53 -8.90
CA GLY A 156 -5.46 4.02 -10.28
C GLY A 156 -5.05 2.96 -11.32
N TYR A 157 -5.20 1.67 -11.00
CA TYR A 157 -5.03 0.58 -11.97
C TYR A 157 -6.33 0.32 -12.75
N ASP A 158 -6.20 -0.12 -13.99
CA ASP A 158 -7.32 -0.62 -14.79
C ASP A 158 -7.53 -2.10 -14.45
N VAL A 159 -8.54 -2.39 -13.64
CA VAL A 159 -8.74 -3.71 -13.01
C VAL A 159 -9.83 -4.50 -13.70
N THR A 160 -9.46 -5.67 -14.23
CA THR A 160 -10.40 -6.72 -14.62
C THR A 160 -10.55 -7.69 -13.46
N ARG A 161 -11.79 -8.07 -13.14
CA ARG A 161 -12.11 -9.10 -12.14
C ARG A 161 -12.60 -10.33 -12.89
N GLU A 162 -11.99 -11.47 -12.64
CA GLU A 162 -12.35 -12.72 -13.31
C GLU A 162 -12.75 -13.81 -12.32
N TYR A 163 -13.72 -14.60 -12.74
CA TYR A 163 -14.10 -15.86 -12.11
C TYR A 163 -13.85 -16.94 -13.15
N TYR A 164 -12.84 -17.79 -12.93
CA TYR A 164 -12.59 -18.91 -13.82
C TYR A 164 -13.56 -20.06 -13.49
N ILE A 165 -14.39 -20.43 -14.47
CA ILE A 165 -15.27 -21.59 -14.36
C ILE A 165 -14.53 -22.77 -14.98
N ASN A 166 -14.15 -23.75 -14.16
CA ASN A 166 -13.61 -25.01 -14.65
C ASN A 166 -14.76 -25.97 -15.01
N ASP A 167 -15.33 -25.79 -16.19
CA ASP A 167 -16.45 -26.58 -16.73
C ASP A 167 -16.01 -27.83 -17.52
N ALA A 168 -14.73 -28.18 -17.45
CA ALA A 168 -14.15 -29.32 -18.13
C ALA A 168 -13.58 -30.37 -17.16
N GLY A 169 -13.48 -31.60 -17.64
CA GLY A 169 -12.76 -32.69 -16.97
C GLY A 169 -13.64 -33.68 -16.21
N ALA A 170 -12.98 -34.61 -15.52
CA ALA A 170 -13.61 -35.80 -14.96
C ALA A 170 -14.70 -35.50 -13.91
N GLN A 171 -14.56 -34.40 -13.15
CA GLN A 171 -15.56 -34.02 -12.14
C GLN A 171 -16.89 -33.59 -12.78
N VAL A 172 -16.85 -32.86 -13.90
CA VAL A 172 -18.06 -32.45 -14.64
C VAL A 172 -18.70 -33.65 -15.32
N GLN A 173 -17.89 -34.55 -15.89
CA GLN A 173 -18.40 -35.81 -16.45
C GLN A 173 -19.07 -36.68 -15.38
N ALA A 174 -18.46 -36.81 -14.20
CA ALA A 174 -19.03 -37.56 -13.08
C ALA A 174 -20.37 -36.96 -12.61
N LEU A 175 -20.45 -35.63 -12.52
CA LEU A 175 -21.70 -34.94 -12.19
C LEU A 175 -22.79 -35.20 -13.25
N ALA A 176 -22.45 -35.13 -14.53
CA ALA A 176 -23.38 -35.40 -15.63
C ALA A 176 -23.96 -36.83 -15.56
N TRP A 177 -23.11 -37.83 -15.35
CA TRP A 177 -23.55 -39.21 -15.19
C TRP A 177 -24.43 -39.40 -13.95
N ALA A 178 -24.05 -38.83 -12.80
CA ALA A 178 -24.85 -38.91 -11.59
C ALA A 178 -26.25 -38.29 -11.77
N ALA A 179 -26.33 -37.13 -12.44
CA ALA A 179 -27.59 -36.48 -12.76
C ALA A 179 -28.45 -37.32 -13.72
N TYR A 180 -27.85 -37.90 -14.76
CA TYR A 180 -28.54 -38.76 -15.73
C TYR A 180 -29.16 -39.99 -15.06
N TRP A 181 -28.42 -40.68 -14.19
CA TRP A 181 -28.95 -41.85 -13.48
C TRP A 181 -30.09 -41.50 -12.53
N ARG A 182 -30.01 -40.36 -11.83
CA ARG A 182 -31.12 -39.87 -10.99
C ARG A 182 -32.36 -39.53 -11.80
N TYR A 183 -32.20 -38.96 -12.99
CA TYR A 183 -33.29 -38.71 -13.91
C TYR A 183 -34.01 -40.01 -14.30
N LEU A 184 -33.26 -41.06 -14.69
CA LEU A 184 -33.84 -42.36 -15.05
C LEU A 184 -34.60 -43.01 -13.88
N GLU A 185 -34.05 -42.93 -12.66
CA GLU A 185 -34.70 -43.43 -11.45
C GLU A 185 -36.04 -42.72 -11.18
N ALA A 186 -36.08 -41.40 -11.33
CA ALA A 186 -37.30 -40.62 -11.14
C ALA A 186 -38.36 -40.92 -12.21
N ALA A 187 -37.94 -41.03 -13.48
CA ALA A 187 -38.83 -41.37 -14.59
C ALA A 187 -39.45 -42.76 -14.43
N ALA A 188 -38.67 -43.74 -13.97
CA ALA A 188 -39.16 -45.10 -13.72
C ALA A 188 -40.17 -45.20 -12.56
N ARG A 189 -40.15 -44.25 -11.61
CA ARG A 189 -41.12 -44.20 -10.50
C ARG A 189 -42.41 -43.47 -10.85
N ALA A 190 -42.45 -42.75 -11.98
CA ALA A 190 -43.57 -41.93 -12.41
C ALA A 190 -44.50 -42.62 -13.43
N GLY A 191 -44.11 -43.79 -13.94
CA GLY A 191 -44.93 -44.66 -14.80
C GLY A 191 -45.36 -45.92 -14.07
#